data_AF-A0AAW1CSL8-F1
#
_entry.id   AF-A0AAW1CSL8-F1
#
_cell.length_a   1.000
_cell.length_b   1.000
_cell.length_c   1.000
_cell.angle_alpha   90.00
_cell.angle_beta   90.00
_cell.angle_gamma   90.00
#
_symmetry.space_group_name_H-M   'P 1'
#
loop_
_entity.id
_entity.type
_entity.pdbx_description
1 polymer ?
#
loop_
_entity_poly.entity_id
_entity_poly.type
_entity_poly.pdbx_seq_one_letter_code
_entity_poly.pdbx_strand_id
1 'polypeptide(L)'
;MNEIRLISSFIISIIALITFINVTESCNEAVCASIVSKCMITQSCKCDVKNCTCCKECYNCLNHLYSECCSCVELCPKPNYTVSALSRKSHVEVLPGSIPNLFQVLTSEPDTQQRWITFTFPVDFDIAHFKPHIEKEVKYRTQLNEQEVDPMKDIITLNCSVAYMSQCMSWNKCKGSCQSMGAVSYRWFHDGCCECIGDTCINYGIDESRCLHCPDESEDLPDESEVDYGDDEEEMQQ
;
A
#
# COMPACT_ATOMS: atom_id res chain seq x y z
N MET A 1 21.06 -7.50 53.60
CA MET A 1 21.83 -6.42 52.95
C MET A 1 22.62 -6.89 51.73
N ASN A 2 23.31 -8.04 51.77
CA ASN A 2 24.06 -8.56 50.61
C ASN A 2 23.14 -9.05 49.48
N GLU A 3 22.05 -9.76 49.80
CA GLU A 3 21.09 -10.25 48.79
C GLU A 3 20.48 -9.13 47.94
N ILE A 4 20.11 -8.01 48.57
CA ILE A 4 19.51 -6.85 47.87
C ILE A 4 20.52 -6.18 46.94
N ARG A 5 21.82 -6.17 47.30
CA ARG A 5 22.89 -5.62 46.45
C ARG A 5 23.19 -6.53 45.25
N LEU A 6 23.12 -7.84 45.44
CA LEU A 6 23.25 -8.83 44.37
C LEU A 6 22.13 -8.71 43.33
N ILE A 7 20.88 -8.61 43.81
CA ILE A 7 19.71 -8.44 42.93
C ILE A 7 19.77 -7.10 42.18
N SER A 8 20.14 -6.01 42.87
CA SER A 8 20.30 -4.70 42.22
C SER A 8 21.39 -4.71 41.15
N SER A 9 22.51 -5.40 41.38
CA SER A 9 23.58 -5.52 40.38
C SER A 9 23.12 -6.32 39.15
N PHE A 10 22.33 -7.38 39.35
CA PHE A 10 21.80 -8.19 38.27
C PHE A 10 20.79 -7.41 37.41
N ILE A 11 19.90 -6.64 38.06
CA ILE A 11 18.94 -5.77 37.38
C ILE A 11 19.65 -4.68 36.57
N ILE A 12 20.68 -4.04 37.12
CA ILE A 12 21.46 -3.03 36.39
C ILE A 12 22.15 -3.65 35.17
N SER A 13 22.68 -4.86 35.29
CA SER A 13 23.32 -5.56 34.17
C SER A 13 22.34 -5.96 33.08
N ILE A 14 21.12 -6.37 33.45
CA ILE A 14 20.04 -6.70 32.51
C ILE A 14 19.53 -5.44 31.80
N ILE A 15 19.33 -4.33 32.54
CA ILE A 15 18.93 -3.04 31.97
C ILE A 15 20.00 -2.53 30.99
N ALA A 16 21.28 -2.64 31.35
CA ALA A 16 22.38 -2.29 30.44
C ALA A 16 22.33 -3.15 29.16
N LEU A 17 22.09 -4.46 29.27
CA LEU A 17 21.96 -5.36 28.13
C LEU A 17 20.78 -4.97 27.23
N ILE A 18 19.62 -4.65 27.80
CA ILE A 18 18.41 -4.24 27.06
C ILE A 18 18.62 -2.90 26.35
N THR A 19 19.36 -1.96 26.96
CA THR A 19 19.70 -0.69 26.29
C THR A 19 20.63 -0.85 25.08
N PHE A 20 21.41 -1.95 25.01
CA PHE A 20 22.25 -2.25 23.83
C PHE A 20 21.48 -2.89 22.68
N ILE A 21 20.29 -3.46 22.91
CA ILE A 21 19.50 -4.17 21.89
C ILE A 21 18.65 -3.19 21.06
N ASN A 22 18.44 -1.96 21.53
CA ASN A 22 17.81 -0.88 20.76
C ASN A 22 18.79 -0.26 19.74
N VAL A 23 19.33 -1.08 18.85
CA VAL A 23 20.06 -0.60 17.69
C VAL A 23 19.04 -0.14 16.67
N THR A 24 19.00 1.18 16.49
CA THR A 24 18.32 1.90 15.43
C THR A 24 18.58 1.29 14.05
N GLU A 25 17.76 1.63 13.04
CA GLU A 25 18.14 1.51 11.62
C GLU A 25 19.36 2.41 11.30
N SER A 26 20.50 2.06 11.84
CA SER A 26 21.79 2.68 11.60
C SER A 26 22.61 1.75 10.72
N CYS A 27 23.40 2.35 9.83
CA CYS A 27 24.37 1.64 8.99
C CYS A 27 25.15 0.59 9.79
N ASN A 28 25.12 -0.67 9.35
CA ASN A 28 25.99 -1.70 9.91
C ASN A 28 27.42 -1.50 9.36
N GLU A 29 28.19 -0.63 10.02
CA GLU A 29 29.55 -0.30 9.60
C GLU A 29 30.46 -1.53 9.51
N ALA A 30 30.22 -2.59 10.31
CA ALA A 30 31.05 -3.80 10.27
C ALA A 30 30.95 -4.54 8.93
N VAL A 31 29.78 -4.51 8.28
CA VAL A 31 29.54 -5.13 6.97
C VAL A 31 29.82 -4.12 5.85
N CYS A 32 29.42 -2.87 6.06
CA CYS A 32 29.35 -1.87 5.01
C CYS A 32 30.61 -1.01 4.85
N ALA A 33 31.46 -0.85 5.88
CA ALA A 33 32.55 0.12 5.86
C ALA A 33 33.49 -0.05 4.65
N SER A 34 33.87 -1.29 4.32
CA SER A 34 34.80 -1.56 3.21
C SER A 34 34.21 -1.19 1.85
N ILE A 35 33.00 -1.68 1.55
CA ILE A 35 32.35 -1.46 0.26
C ILE A 35 31.87 -0.02 0.10
N VAL A 36 31.30 0.58 1.15
CA VAL A 36 30.89 1.98 1.16
C VAL A 36 32.09 2.89 0.97
N SER A 37 33.20 2.66 1.67
CA SER A 37 34.43 3.45 1.50
C SER A 37 34.94 3.38 0.06
N LYS A 38 34.96 2.18 -0.54
CA LYS A 38 35.32 1.99 -1.95
C LYS A 38 34.40 2.82 -2.86
N CYS A 39 33.08 2.70 -2.69
CA CYS A 39 32.09 3.37 -3.53
C CYS A 39 32.09 4.90 -3.38
N MET A 40 32.42 5.40 -2.19
CA MET A 40 32.57 6.84 -1.94
C MET A 40 33.87 7.39 -2.57
N ILE A 41 34.97 6.63 -2.49
CA ILE A 41 36.25 6.99 -3.10
C ILE A 41 36.13 7.00 -4.63
N THR A 42 35.48 5.99 -5.23
CA THR A 42 35.23 5.93 -6.69
C THR A 42 34.20 6.93 -7.18
N GLN A 43 33.67 7.79 -6.29
CA GLN A 43 32.62 8.77 -6.56
C GLN A 43 31.27 8.16 -6.97
N SER A 44 31.10 6.85 -6.89
CA SER A 44 29.89 6.15 -7.33
C SER A 44 28.68 6.46 -6.46
N CYS A 45 28.89 6.77 -5.17
CA CYS A 45 27.83 7.10 -4.20
C CYS A 45 27.83 8.56 -3.74
N LYS A 46 28.34 9.50 -4.55
CA LYS A 46 28.36 10.93 -4.21
C LYS A 46 27.19 11.71 -4.84
N CYS A 47 25.96 11.40 -4.48
CA CYS A 47 24.79 12.18 -4.89
C CYS A 47 23.70 12.19 -3.82
N ASP A 48 22.88 13.24 -3.85
CA ASP A 48 21.68 13.39 -3.01
C ASP A 48 20.53 12.58 -3.64
N VAL A 49 19.70 11.93 -2.82
CA VAL A 49 18.49 11.21 -3.26
C VAL A 49 17.58 12.09 -4.13
N LYS A 50 17.53 13.39 -3.88
CA LYS A 50 16.74 14.36 -4.66
C LYS A 50 17.29 14.62 -6.06
N ASN A 51 18.60 14.38 -6.27
CA ASN A 51 19.28 14.55 -7.56
C ASN A 51 20.11 13.30 -7.87
N CYS A 52 19.39 12.23 -8.20
CA CYS A 52 19.83 10.84 -8.22
C CYS A 52 20.67 10.46 -9.46
N THR A 53 21.54 11.35 -9.95
CA THR A 53 22.36 11.13 -11.15
C THR A 53 23.38 10.00 -11.00
N CYS A 54 23.86 9.74 -9.77
CA CYS A 54 24.83 8.68 -9.46
C CYS A 54 24.20 7.41 -8.87
N CYS A 55 22.90 7.38 -8.55
CA CYS A 55 22.28 6.29 -7.80
C CYS A 55 22.42 4.93 -8.48
N LYS A 56 22.39 4.88 -9.82
CA LYS A 56 22.64 3.67 -10.59
C LYS A 56 24.05 3.13 -10.37
N GLU A 57 25.04 4.01 -10.37
CA GLU A 57 26.44 3.64 -10.13
C GLU A 57 26.66 3.24 -8.68
N CYS A 58 26.01 3.93 -7.74
CA CYS A 58 26.05 3.58 -6.33
C CYS A 58 25.43 2.20 -6.06
N TYR A 59 24.23 1.95 -6.60
CA TYR A 59 23.56 0.66 -6.50
C TYR A 59 24.43 -0.47 -7.05
N ASN A 60 25.02 -0.26 -8.24
CA ASN A 60 25.92 -1.25 -8.84
C ASN A 60 27.22 -1.44 -8.04
N CYS A 61 27.72 -0.38 -7.39
CA CYS A 61 28.93 -0.46 -6.59
C CYS A 61 28.71 -1.21 -5.26
N LEU A 62 27.58 -0.97 -4.60
CA LEU A 62 27.16 -1.70 -3.39
C LEU A 62 26.66 -3.11 -3.73
N ASN A 63 26.11 -3.31 -4.93
CA ASN A 63 25.66 -4.59 -5.45
C ASN A 63 24.65 -5.27 -4.50
N HIS A 64 24.87 -6.54 -4.14
CA HIS A 64 24.01 -7.30 -3.22
C HIS A 64 23.92 -6.70 -1.81
N LEU A 65 24.87 -5.86 -1.41
CA LEU A 65 24.86 -5.18 -0.11
C LEU A 65 24.07 -3.87 -0.14
N TYR A 66 23.38 -3.53 -1.24
CA TYR A 66 22.67 -2.26 -1.33
C TYR A 66 21.61 -2.08 -0.23
N SER A 67 20.78 -3.09 0.04
CA SER A 67 19.73 -3.01 1.07
C SER A 67 20.30 -2.86 2.48
N GLU A 68 21.47 -3.44 2.74
CA GLU A 68 22.14 -3.41 4.04
C GLU A 68 22.93 -2.11 4.24
N CYS A 69 23.47 -1.55 3.16
CA CYS A 69 24.42 -0.43 3.21
C CYS A 69 23.88 0.89 2.65
N CYS A 70 22.66 0.95 2.10
CA CYS A 70 22.10 2.19 1.56
C CYS A 70 21.96 3.27 2.64
N SER A 71 21.81 2.88 3.92
CA SER A 71 21.65 3.80 5.04
C SER A 71 22.94 4.54 5.33
N CYS A 72 24.09 3.89 5.09
CA CYS A 72 25.44 4.45 5.20
C CYS A 72 25.72 5.59 4.20
N VAL A 73 24.97 5.64 3.11
CA VAL A 73 25.09 6.65 2.04
C VAL A 73 23.84 7.52 1.90
N GLU A 74 22.92 7.40 2.86
CA GLU A 74 21.63 8.12 2.88
C GLU A 74 20.75 7.91 1.64
N LEU A 75 20.93 6.80 0.92
CA LEU A 75 20.16 6.47 -0.30
C LEU A 75 19.01 5.50 -0.07
N CYS A 76 18.77 5.03 1.17
CA CYS A 76 17.61 4.20 1.43
C CYS A 76 16.30 4.98 1.23
N PRO A 77 15.24 4.34 0.71
CA PRO A 77 13.90 4.90 0.76
C PRO A 77 13.52 5.17 2.22
N LYS A 78 13.25 6.43 2.57
CA LYS A 78 12.78 6.77 3.91
C LYS A 78 11.31 6.37 4.03
N PRO A 79 10.90 5.56 5.02
CA PRO A 79 9.50 5.28 5.24
C PRO A 79 8.77 6.58 5.62
N ASN A 80 7.59 6.80 5.02
CA ASN A 80 6.74 7.92 5.37
C ASN A 80 5.95 7.52 6.63
N TYR A 81 6.42 7.94 7.81
CA TYR A 81 5.90 7.53 9.13
C TYR A 81 4.53 8.13 9.50
N THR A 82 3.75 8.64 8.54
CA THR A 82 2.45 9.28 8.84
C THR A 82 1.26 8.33 8.80
N VAL A 83 1.48 7.06 8.42
CA VAL A 83 0.41 6.06 8.27
C VAL A 83 0.90 4.75 8.89
N SER A 84 0.01 4.05 9.58
CA SER A 84 0.30 2.77 10.24
C SER A 84 0.92 1.75 9.27
N ALA A 85 1.77 0.85 9.78
CA ALA A 85 2.44 -0.15 8.93
C ALA A 85 1.43 -1.09 8.27
N LEU A 86 0.33 -1.40 8.96
CA LEU A 86 -0.73 -2.26 8.46
C LEU A 86 -1.60 -1.58 7.41
N SER A 87 -1.99 -0.31 7.58
CA SER A 87 -2.78 0.40 6.56
C SER A 87 -1.97 0.68 5.28
N ARG A 88 -0.64 0.55 5.32
CA ARG A 88 0.24 0.67 4.13
C ARG A 88 0.30 -0.59 3.26
N LYS A 89 -0.10 -1.74 3.79
CA LYS A 89 -0.15 -3.00 3.04
C LYS A 89 -1.61 -3.31 2.71
N SER A 90 -1.87 -3.68 1.46
CA SER A 90 -3.18 -4.10 1.04
C SER A 90 -3.11 -5.26 0.05
N HIS A 91 -4.16 -6.06 0.06
CA HIS A 91 -4.43 -7.04 -0.98
C HIS A 91 -5.48 -6.53 -1.94
N VAL A 92 -5.27 -6.77 -3.22
CA VAL A 92 -6.20 -6.41 -4.29
C VAL A 92 -6.51 -7.63 -5.16
N GLU A 93 -7.78 -7.86 -5.43
CA GLU A 93 -8.25 -8.90 -6.35
C GLU A 93 -9.40 -8.39 -7.23
N VAL A 94 -9.38 -8.81 -8.50
CA VAL A 94 -10.47 -8.59 -9.46
C VAL A 94 -11.56 -9.63 -9.23
N LEU A 95 -12.81 -9.18 -9.08
CA LEU A 95 -13.94 -10.02 -8.75
C LEU A 95 -14.56 -10.67 -9.99
N PRO A 96 -14.77 -12.00 -10.01
CA PRO A 96 -15.52 -12.64 -11.08
C PRO A 96 -17.02 -12.32 -10.94
N GLY A 97 -17.69 -12.12 -12.08
CA GLY A 97 -19.14 -11.89 -12.11
C GLY A 97 -19.60 -10.53 -11.59
N SER A 98 -18.76 -9.50 -11.73
CA SER A 98 -19.10 -8.13 -11.35
C SER A 98 -20.34 -7.61 -12.08
N ILE A 99 -21.08 -6.72 -11.41
CA ILE A 99 -22.30 -6.08 -11.93
C ILE A 99 -22.13 -4.56 -11.79
N PRO A 100 -21.34 -3.91 -12.67
CA PRO A 100 -20.95 -2.50 -12.49
C PRO A 100 -22.13 -1.55 -12.32
N ASN A 101 -23.22 -1.77 -13.05
CA ASN A 101 -24.43 -0.95 -12.93
C ASN A 101 -25.10 -1.05 -11.55
N LEU A 102 -25.05 -2.21 -10.88
CA LEU A 102 -25.54 -2.34 -9.50
C LEU A 102 -24.66 -1.52 -8.55
N PHE A 103 -23.35 -1.64 -8.70
CA PHE A 103 -22.40 -0.90 -7.89
C PHE A 103 -22.58 0.61 -8.06
N GLN A 104 -22.74 1.08 -9.29
CA GLN A 104 -22.98 2.49 -9.60
C GLN A 104 -24.25 3.02 -8.93
N VAL A 105 -25.35 2.24 -8.93
CA VAL A 105 -26.60 2.63 -8.26
C VAL A 105 -26.46 2.63 -6.74
N LEU A 106 -25.71 1.70 -6.15
CA LEU A 106 -25.49 1.65 -4.70
C LEU A 106 -24.53 2.73 -4.19
N THR A 107 -23.74 3.32 -5.09
CA THR A 107 -22.72 4.33 -4.76
C THR A 107 -23.07 5.72 -5.30
N SER A 108 -24.21 5.91 -5.95
CA SER A 108 -24.65 7.23 -6.42
C SER A 108 -25.14 8.14 -5.29
N GLU A 109 -25.65 7.55 -4.21
CA GLU A 109 -26.13 8.25 -3.02
C GLU A 109 -25.54 7.62 -1.74
N PRO A 110 -25.35 8.40 -0.67
CA PRO A 110 -24.86 7.87 0.61
C PRO A 110 -25.80 6.80 1.18
N ASP A 111 -25.24 5.71 1.71
CA ASP A 111 -26.04 4.67 2.38
C ASP A 111 -26.67 5.24 3.67
N THR A 112 -28.00 5.22 3.73
CA THR A 112 -28.77 5.75 4.88
C THR A 112 -28.46 5.06 6.20
N GLN A 113 -28.00 3.80 6.15
CA GLN A 113 -27.62 3.02 7.33
C GLN A 113 -26.12 3.14 7.66
N GLN A 114 -25.37 3.93 6.90
CA GLN A 114 -23.92 4.07 7.00
C GLN A 114 -23.20 2.72 7.07
N ARG A 115 -23.65 1.72 6.30
CA ARG A 115 -22.98 0.42 6.19
C ARG A 115 -21.67 0.52 5.41
N TRP A 116 -21.61 1.46 4.48
CA TRP A 116 -20.41 1.88 3.76
C TRP A 116 -20.44 3.39 3.55
N ILE A 117 -19.27 3.96 3.25
CA ILE A 117 -19.11 5.33 2.79
C ILE A 117 -18.55 5.33 1.37
N THR A 118 -19.04 6.22 0.52
CA THR A 118 -18.63 6.31 -0.88
C THR A 118 -17.77 7.53 -1.12
N PHE A 119 -16.68 7.36 -1.84
CA PHE A 119 -15.88 8.44 -2.41
C PHE A 119 -15.95 8.37 -3.92
N THR A 120 -16.26 9.51 -4.54
CA THR A 120 -16.30 9.65 -5.99
C THR A 120 -15.41 10.80 -6.42
N PHE A 121 -14.51 10.55 -7.36
CA PHE A 121 -13.56 11.54 -7.84
C PHE A 121 -13.35 11.41 -9.36
N PRO A 122 -13.08 12.51 -10.05
CA PRO A 122 -12.83 12.49 -11.50
C PRO A 122 -11.46 11.85 -11.79
N VAL A 123 -11.43 11.03 -12.84
CA VAL A 123 -10.23 10.35 -13.33
C VAL A 123 -10.14 10.54 -14.84
N ASP A 124 -8.99 11.02 -15.30
CA ASP A 124 -8.70 11.25 -16.71
C ASP A 124 -8.12 10.00 -17.36
N PHE A 125 -8.79 9.52 -18.41
CA PHE A 125 -8.41 8.33 -19.17
C PHE A 125 -7.89 8.71 -20.54
N ASP A 126 -6.73 8.17 -20.91
CA ASP A 126 -6.29 8.19 -22.31
C ASP A 126 -7.14 7.22 -23.14
N ILE A 127 -7.73 7.68 -24.23
CA ILE A 127 -8.58 6.88 -25.14
C ILE A 127 -7.83 5.64 -25.65
N ALA A 128 -6.50 5.66 -25.73
CA ALA A 128 -5.69 4.50 -26.08
C ALA A 128 -5.89 3.30 -25.13
N HIS A 129 -6.24 3.52 -23.85
CA HIS A 129 -6.52 2.46 -22.88
C HIS A 129 -7.93 1.85 -23.02
N PHE A 130 -8.87 2.53 -23.71
CA PHE A 130 -10.29 2.16 -23.73
C PHE A 130 -10.82 1.62 -25.06
N LYS A 131 -9.95 1.38 -26.05
CA LYS A 131 -10.34 0.86 -27.37
C LYS A 131 -11.35 -0.31 -27.36
N PRO A 132 -11.31 -1.31 -26.45
CA PRO A 132 -12.29 -2.39 -26.49
C PRO A 132 -13.64 -2.08 -25.81
N HIS A 133 -13.75 -1.06 -24.95
CA HIS A 133 -14.99 -0.72 -24.24
C HIS A 133 -15.80 0.38 -24.94
N ILE A 134 -15.14 1.39 -25.52
CA ILE A 134 -15.80 2.52 -26.20
C ILE A 134 -16.48 2.09 -27.51
N GLU A 135 -15.95 1.09 -28.24
CA GLU A 135 -16.57 0.59 -29.47
C GLU A 135 -17.99 0.03 -29.28
N LYS A 136 -18.37 -0.37 -28.05
CA LYS A 136 -19.72 -0.84 -27.75
C LYS A 136 -20.73 0.28 -27.55
N GLU A 137 -20.28 1.45 -27.08
CA GLU A 137 -21.15 2.60 -26.79
C GLU A 137 -21.28 3.57 -27.97
N VAL A 138 -20.24 3.72 -28.80
CA VAL A 138 -20.23 4.67 -29.94
C VAL A 138 -21.08 4.20 -31.12
N LYS A 139 -21.44 2.91 -31.22
CA LYS A 139 -22.29 2.39 -32.30
C LYS A 139 -23.76 2.85 -32.27
N TYR A 140 -24.20 3.56 -31.24
CA TYR A 140 -25.58 4.05 -31.12
C TYR A 140 -25.78 5.54 -31.39
N ARG A 141 -24.73 6.30 -31.76
CA ARG A 141 -24.87 7.77 -31.81
C ARG A 141 -24.16 8.48 -32.95
N THR A 142 -24.08 7.86 -34.13
CA THR A 142 -23.61 8.55 -35.33
C THR A 142 -24.67 8.53 -36.43
N GLN A 143 -25.72 9.33 -36.22
CA GLN A 143 -26.37 10.04 -37.32
C GLN A 143 -26.49 11.51 -36.91
N LEU A 144 -25.97 12.37 -37.78
CA LEU A 144 -26.00 13.84 -37.81
C LEU A 144 -24.73 14.60 -37.37
N ASN A 145 -24.22 15.29 -38.40
CA ASN A 145 -23.31 16.43 -38.47
C ASN A 145 -21.80 16.20 -38.44
N GLU A 146 -21.25 16.21 -39.66
CA GLU A 146 -19.93 16.72 -39.98
C GLU A 146 -19.80 18.17 -39.49
N GLN A 147 -18.96 18.40 -38.48
CA GLN A 147 -18.37 19.71 -38.25
C GLN A 147 -16.94 19.51 -37.76
N GLU A 148 -16.00 20.10 -38.49
CA GLU A 148 -14.57 20.11 -38.16
C GLU A 148 -14.36 20.70 -36.76
N VAL A 149 -13.73 19.94 -35.87
CA VAL A 149 -13.32 20.39 -34.54
C VAL A 149 -11.86 19.97 -34.33
N ASP A 150 -11.05 20.96 -33.93
CA ASP A 150 -9.74 20.96 -33.26
C ASP A 150 -9.24 19.57 -32.77
N PRO A 151 -7.93 19.21 -32.84
CA PRO A 151 -7.48 17.87 -32.46
C PRO A 151 -7.80 17.66 -30.98
N MET A 152 -8.89 16.91 -30.76
CA MET A 152 -9.40 16.58 -29.45
C MET A 152 -8.27 15.91 -28.69
N LYS A 153 -7.83 16.49 -27.56
CA LYS A 153 -6.97 15.76 -26.64
C LYS A 153 -7.67 14.44 -26.35
N ASP A 154 -6.98 13.33 -26.60
CA ASP A 154 -7.47 11.95 -26.45
C ASP A 154 -7.69 11.57 -24.98
N ILE A 155 -8.36 12.43 -24.19
CA ILE A 155 -8.56 12.30 -22.75
C ILE A 155 -10.06 12.34 -22.47
N ILE A 156 -10.58 11.31 -21.81
CA ILE A 156 -11.96 11.22 -21.33
C ILE A 156 -11.93 11.21 -19.81
N THR A 157 -12.66 12.13 -19.17
CA THR A 157 -12.81 12.14 -17.71
C THR A 157 -14.03 11.32 -17.30
N LEU A 158 -13.84 10.30 -16.47
CA LEU A 158 -14.93 9.53 -15.85
C LEU A 158 -14.85 9.65 -14.33
N ASN A 159 -15.98 9.49 -13.65
CA ASN A 159 -16.00 9.47 -12.19
C ASN A 159 -15.72 8.06 -11.69
N CYS A 160 -14.59 7.88 -10.99
CA CYS A 160 -14.31 6.67 -10.23
C CYS A 160 -15.06 6.74 -8.91
N SER A 161 -15.82 5.68 -8.58
CA SER A 161 -16.47 5.51 -7.29
C SER A 161 -15.85 4.33 -6.55
N VAL A 162 -15.53 4.54 -5.27
CA VAL A 162 -15.09 3.50 -4.33
C VAL A 162 -15.97 3.54 -3.09
N ALA A 163 -16.22 2.38 -2.49
CA ALA A 163 -17.03 2.25 -1.29
C ALA A 163 -16.24 1.56 -0.18
N TYR A 164 -16.05 2.24 0.95
CA TYR A 164 -15.41 1.68 2.12
C TYR A 164 -16.45 1.17 3.09
N MET A 165 -16.32 -0.08 3.52
CA MET A 165 -17.17 -0.63 4.55
C MET A 165 -16.93 0.09 5.88
N SER A 166 -18.00 0.39 6.61
CA SER A 166 -17.85 1.17 7.84
C SER A 166 -17.18 0.37 8.96
N GLN A 167 -17.33 -0.96 8.97
CA GLN A 167 -16.71 -1.85 9.96
C GLN A 167 -15.58 -2.65 9.34
N CYS A 168 -14.52 -2.89 10.11
CA CYS A 168 -13.46 -3.81 9.69
C CYS A 168 -14.00 -5.22 9.56
N MET A 169 -13.38 -5.97 8.65
CA MET A 169 -13.77 -7.35 8.40
C MET A 169 -12.59 -8.16 7.90
N SER A 170 -12.73 -9.49 7.97
CA SER A 170 -11.79 -10.37 7.32
C SER A 170 -11.84 -10.19 5.81
N TRP A 171 -10.70 -10.45 5.16
CA TRP A 171 -10.56 -10.48 3.72
C TRP A 171 -11.71 -11.21 3.01
N ASN A 172 -12.04 -12.43 3.43
CA ASN A 172 -13.07 -13.24 2.77
C ASN A 172 -14.46 -12.57 2.85
N LYS A 173 -14.74 -11.90 3.96
CA LYS A 173 -15.98 -11.14 4.14
C LYS A 173 -15.95 -9.86 3.30
N CYS A 174 -14.79 -9.22 3.15
CA CYS A 174 -14.61 -8.08 2.25
C CYS A 174 -14.92 -8.47 0.80
N LYS A 175 -14.28 -9.54 0.31
CA LYS A 175 -14.53 -10.13 -1.01
C LYS A 175 -16.02 -10.37 -1.24
N GLY A 176 -16.69 -11.09 -0.33
CA GLY A 176 -18.12 -11.38 -0.45
C GLY A 176 -19.00 -10.12 -0.42
N SER A 177 -18.65 -9.13 0.39
CA SER A 177 -19.38 -7.86 0.48
C SER A 177 -19.28 -7.08 -0.83
N CYS A 178 -18.08 -6.90 -1.36
CA CYS A 178 -17.87 -6.20 -2.63
C CYS A 178 -18.46 -6.94 -3.83
N GLN A 179 -18.42 -8.28 -3.85
CA GLN A 179 -19.13 -9.09 -4.84
C GLN A 179 -20.64 -8.83 -4.79
N SER A 180 -21.22 -8.79 -3.59
CA SER A 180 -22.66 -8.56 -3.42
C SER A 180 -23.10 -7.15 -3.84
N MET A 181 -22.20 -6.16 -3.73
CA MET A 181 -22.42 -4.80 -4.23
C MET A 181 -22.25 -4.67 -5.75
N GLY A 182 -21.73 -5.69 -6.44
CA GLY A 182 -21.47 -5.65 -7.88
C GLY A 182 -20.16 -4.96 -8.28
N ALA A 183 -19.23 -4.75 -7.33
CA ALA A 183 -17.95 -4.13 -7.59
C ALA A 183 -17.09 -4.95 -8.57
N VAL A 184 -16.18 -4.31 -9.29
CA VAL A 184 -15.26 -4.98 -10.23
C VAL A 184 -14.02 -5.53 -9.54
N SER A 185 -13.58 -4.87 -8.48
CA SER A 185 -12.46 -5.31 -7.65
C SER A 185 -12.70 -4.92 -6.20
N TYR A 186 -11.90 -5.47 -5.31
CA TYR A 186 -11.84 -5.04 -3.93
C TYR A 186 -10.39 -4.91 -3.48
N ARG A 187 -10.19 -4.06 -2.48
CA ARG A 187 -8.96 -3.94 -1.74
C ARG A 187 -9.24 -4.18 -0.26
N TRP A 188 -8.42 -5.01 0.35
CA TRP A 188 -8.44 -5.26 1.78
C TRP A 188 -7.12 -4.79 2.38
N PHE A 189 -7.19 -3.85 3.32
CA PHE A 189 -6.03 -3.34 4.04
C PHE A 189 -5.75 -4.24 5.25
N HIS A 190 -4.49 -4.36 5.67
CA HIS A 190 -4.12 -5.24 6.78
C HIS A 190 -4.65 -4.77 8.15
N ASP A 191 -5.15 -3.54 8.24
CA ASP A 191 -5.93 -3.03 9.38
C ASP A 191 -7.39 -3.54 9.41
N GLY A 192 -7.78 -4.35 8.43
CA GLY A 192 -9.12 -4.92 8.29
C GLY A 192 -10.11 -4.04 7.52
N CYS A 193 -9.69 -2.87 7.02
CA CYS A 193 -10.53 -2.01 6.19
C CYS A 193 -10.79 -2.63 4.82
N CYS A 194 -12.04 -2.52 4.35
CA CYS A 194 -12.50 -3.09 3.10
C CYS A 194 -12.96 -1.99 2.14
N GLU A 195 -12.36 -1.93 0.96
CA GLU A 195 -12.70 -1.03 -0.13
C GLU A 195 -13.24 -1.83 -1.32
N CYS A 196 -14.43 -1.49 -1.79
CA CYS A 196 -15.04 -2.00 -3.00
C CYS A 196 -14.85 -0.98 -4.14
N ILE A 197 -14.38 -1.44 -5.29
CA ILE A 197 -13.89 -0.55 -6.36
C ILE A 197 -14.74 -0.73 -7.63
N GLY A 198 -15.17 0.39 -8.20
CA GLY A 198 -15.94 0.46 -9.44
C GLY A 198 -15.12 0.14 -10.71
N ASP A 199 -15.81 0.06 -11.84
CA ASP A 199 -15.22 -0.23 -13.16
C ASP A 199 -14.50 0.97 -13.79
N THR A 200 -14.82 2.18 -13.34
CA THR A 200 -14.27 3.45 -13.84
C THR A 200 -13.06 3.96 -13.05
N CYS A 201 -12.34 3.06 -12.38
CA CYS A 201 -11.19 3.40 -11.53
C CYS A 201 -9.87 2.94 -12.16
N ILE A 202 -8.89 3.85 -12.26
CA ILE A 202 -7.52 3.50 -12.65
C ILE A 202 -6.77 2.96 -11.42
N ASN A 203 -5.92 1.95 -11.60
CA ASN A 203 -5.03 1.39 -10.57
C ASN A 203 -5.74 1.05 -9.25
N TYR A 204 -7.00 0.58 -9.33
CA TYR A 204 -7.75 0.13 -8.16
C TYR A 204 -8.03 1.23 -7.12
N GLY A 205 -8.37 2.44 -7.58
CA GLY A 205 -8.93 3.48 -6.72
C GLY A 205 -7.90 4.16 -5.81
N ILE A 206 -8.28 4.40 -4.55
CA ILE A 206 -7.48 5.15 -3.58
C ILE A 206 -6.73 4.14 -2.70
N ASP A 207 -5.40 4.16 -2.74
CA ASP A 207 -4.54 3.28 -1.93
C ASP A 207 -4.37 3.78 -0.49
N GLU A 208 -5.47 4.09 0.18
CA GLU A 208 -5.51 4.54 1.57
C GLU A 208 -6.72 3.95 2.30
N SER A 209 -6.50 3.44 3.51
CA SER A 209 -7.56 2.97 4.40
C SER A 209 -8.39 4.15 4.92
N ARG A 210 -9.72 4.05 4.80
CA ARG A 210 -10.66 5.14 5.12
C ARG A 210 -11.93 4.65 5.84
N CYS A 211 -11.92 3.44 6.40
CA CYS A 211 -13.08 2.87 7.08
C CYS A 211 -13.40 3.62 8.39
N LEU A 212 -14.67 3.81 8.71
CA LEU A 212 -15.10 4.65 9.84
C LEU A 212 -14.76 4.09 11.23
N HIS A 213 -14.78 2.76 11.37
CA HIS A 213 -14.63 2.09 12.67
C HIS A 213 -13.43 1.13 12.68
N CYS A 214 -12.40 1.44 11.88
CA CYS A 214 -11.13 0.74 11.98
C CYS A 214 -10.15 1.48 12.87
N PRO A 215 -9.28 0.75 13.58
CA PRO A 215 -8.28 1.38 14.43
C PRO A 215 -7.36 2.23 13.54
N ASP A 216 -7.28 3.52 13.84
CA ASP A 216 -6.12 4.31 13.45
C ASP A 216 -5.01 3.92 14.44
N GLU A 217 -3.97 3.20 14.02
CA GLU A 217 -2.86 2.79 14.91
C GLU A 217 -2.01 3.97 15.44
N SER A 218 -2.58 5.17 15.58
CA SER A 218 -2.04 6.18 16.49
C SER A 218 -2.27 5.82 17.96
N GLU A 219 -3.16 4.88 18.27
CA GLU A 219 -3.38 4.38 19.63
C GLU A 219 -3.34 2.84 19.65
N ASP A 220 -2.24 2.31 20.19
CA ASP A 220 -2.11 0.96 20.78
C ASP A 220 -2.18 -0.28 19.86
N LEU A 221 -1.06 -0.65 19.21
CA LEU A 221 -0.72 -2.07 19.02
C LEU A 221 0.78 -2.35 19.23
N PRO A 222 1.14 -3.53 19.78
CA PRO A 222 2.50 -3.90 20.13
C PRO A 222 3.34 -4.28 18.91
N ASP A 223 4.65 -4.19 19.10
CA ASP A 223 5.75 -4.44 18.15
C ASP A 223 5.51 -5.68 17.26
N GLU A 224 5.83 -5.57 15.96
CA GLU A 224 5.60 -6.60 14.92
C GLU A 224 6.33 -7.93 15.20
N SER A 225 7.08 -8.04 16.30
CA SER A 225 7.78 -9.24 16.76
C SER A 225 6.91 -10.32 17.41
N GLU A 226 5.62 -10.09 17.68
CA GLU A 226 4.76 -11.07 18.37
C GLU A 226 3.80 -11.89 17.48
N VAL A 227 3.80 -11.70 16.15
CA VAL A 227 2.91 -12.48 15.27
C VAL A 227 3.56 -13.82 14.89
N ASP A 228 3.35 -14.82 15.75
CA ASP A 228 3.66 -16.23 15.49
C ASP A 228 2.69 -16.77 14.42
N TYR A 229 3.20 -16.96 13.20
CA TYR A 229 2.48 -17.66 12.14
C TYR A 229 2.56 -19.16 12.42
N GLY A 230 1.60 -19.68 13.18
CA GLY A 230 1.38 -21.12 13.31
C GLY A 230 1.13 -21.74 11.94
N ASP A 231 2.08 -22.56 11.49
CA ASP A 231 1.94 -23.48 10.36
C ASP A 231 0.97 -24.60 10.79
N ASP A 232 -0.29 -24.54 10.34
CA ASP A 232 -1.20 -25.67 10.41
C ASP A 232 -0.89 -26.65 9.25
N GLU A 233 0.17 -27.43 9.38
CA GLU A 233 0.31 -28.70 8.66
C GLU A 233 -0.36 -29.83 9.46
N GLU A 234 -1.65 -30.13 9.20
CA GLU A 234 -2.21 -31.45 9.57
C GLU A 234 -3.11 -32.06 8.46
N GLU A 235 -2.53 -33.08 7.82
CA GLU A 235 -3.08 -34.39 7.42
C GLU A 235 -4.30 -34.51 6.49
N MET A 236 -4.01 -34.80 5.21
CA MET A 236 -4.90 -35.59 4.34
C MET A 236 -4.71 -37.09 4.63
N GLN A 237 -5.66 -37.70 5.35
CA GLN A 237 -5.88 -39.15 5.31
C GLN A 237 -7.08 -39.46 4.41
N GLN A 238 -6.81 -40.00 3.21
CA GLN A 238 -7.64 -41.00 2.53
C GLN A 238 -6.87 -41.70 1.42
#